data_AF-A0A3R9R7G9-F1
#
_entry.id   AF-A0A3R9R7G9-F1
#
_cell.length_a   1.000
_cell.length_b   1.000
_cell.length_c   1.000
_cell.angle_alpha   90.00
_cell.angle_beta   90.00
_cell.angle_gamma   90.00
#
_symmetry.space_group_name_H-M   'P 1'
#
loop_
_entity.id
_entity.type
_entity.pdbx_description
1 polymer ?
#
loop_
_entity_poly.entity_id
_entity_poly.type
_entity_poly.pdbx_seq_one_letter_code
_entity_poly.pdbx_strand_id
1 'polypeptide(L)'
;MIRPGKVFLSILQEEFTEELLKGLAHEFHHAGALYWLNRNQKLKALKSSDEHARMLAEIFTYFVTEGLANWYFSLSRLKLLPDVENRMERIKRLEEEMPQLIKTTEQLLEWICEHHEPIEDIRALFNSLSMDTSGYGIPAGHFLSGRMVGIMDNSNVSREEIIELVKHPFNFFDLYNKVAPENIKLNAALLEKIRSKIEEWTE
;
A
#
# COMPACT_ATOMS: atom_id res chain seq x y z
N MET A 1 -8.81 19.71 6.30
CA MET A 1 -9.74 18.99 7.20
C MET A 1 -11.12 18.89 6.56
N ILE A 2 -11.49 17.72 6.08
CA ILE A 2 -12.82 17.45 5.53
C ILE A 2 -13.76 17.14 6.71
N ARG A 3 -14.88 17.86 6.82
CA ARG A 3 -15.86 17.67 7.91
C ARG A 3 -16.76 16.46 7.60
N PRO A 4 -16.93 15.50 8.54
CA PRO A 4 -17.85 14.38 8.35
C PRO A 4 -19.28 14.89 8.11
N GLY A 5 -19.96 14.37 7.08
CA GLY A 5 -21.38 14.64 6.81
C GLY A 5 -21.70 15.62 5.67
N LYS A 6 -20.75 16.45 5.19
CA LYS A 6 -21.00 17.34 4.03
C LYS A 6 -20.65 16.73 2.67
N VAL A 7 -19.79 15.71 2.64
CA VAL A 7 -19.33 15.05 1.40
C VAL A 7 -20.46 14.24 0.74
N PHE A 8 -21.34 13.62 1.54
CA PHE A 8 -22.45 12.82 1.01
C PHE A 8 -23.48 13.65 0.24
N LEU A 9 -23.71 14.91 0.63
CA LEU A 9 -24.70 15.77 -0.04
C LEU A 9 -24.17 16.36 -1.35
N SER A 10 -22.86 16.59 -1.48
CA SER A 10 -22.28 17.09 -2.74
C SER A 10 -22.17 15.99 -3.81
N ILE A 11 -21.93 14.73 -3.42
CA ILE A 11 -21.92 13.59 -4.36
C ILE A 11 -23.29 13.37 -5.02
N LEU A 12 -24.38 13.72 -4.33
CA LEU A 12 -25.74 13.65 -4.87
C LEU A 12 -26.07 14.79 -5.87
N GLN A 13 -25.18 15.79 -6.01
CA GLN A 13 -25.35 16.93 -6.91
C GLN A 13 -24.53 16.83 -8.19
N GLU A 14 -23.67 15.82 -8.30
CA GLU A 14 -22.83 15.54 -9.47
C GLU A 14 -23.49 14.47 -10.35
N GLU A 15 -23.32 14.55 -11.67
CA GLU A 15 -23.69 13.45 -12.56
C GLU A 15 -22.79 12.24 -12.28
N PHE A 16 -23.40 11.07 -12.10
CA PHE A 16 -22.67 9.83 -11.86
C PHE A 16 -21.92 9.39 -13.12
N THR A 17 -20.62 9.70 -13.19
CA THR A 17 -19.71 9.16 -14.21
C THR A 17 -19.12 7.82 -13.77
N GLU A 18 -18.67 7.01 -14.72
CA GLU A 18 -17.96 5.75 -14.43
C GLU A 18 -16.68 6.00 -13.60
N GLU A 19 -16.00 7.12 -13.84
CA GLU A 19 -14.82 7.53 -13.08
C GLU A 19 -15.17 7.87 -11.62
N LEU A 20 -16.25 8.61 -11.39
CA LEU A 20 -16.74 8.90 -10.04
C LEU A 20 -17.12 7.61 -9.30
N LEU A 21 -17.80 6.67 -9.98
CA LEU A 21 -18.16 5.37 -9.40
C LEU A 21 -16.93 4.54 -9.02
N LYS A 22 -15.88 4.52 -9.85
CA LYS A 22 -14.61 3.85 -9.54
C LYS A 22 -13.89 4.50 -8.37
N GLY A 23 -13.89 5.83 -8.30
CA GLY A 23 -13.37 6.59 -7.16
C GLY A 23 -14.11 6.26 -5.88
N LEU A 24 -15.44 6.23 -5.90
CA LEU A 24 -16.25 5.84 -4.75
C LEU A 24 -15.98 4.40 -4.33
N ALA A 25 -15.90 3.46 -5.28
CA ALA A 25 -15.60 2.06 -4.98
C ALA A 25 -14.23 1.88 -4.31
N HIS A 26 -13.22 2.65 -4.74
CA HIS A 26 -11.91 2.69 -4.11
C HIS A 26 -12.00 3.14 -2.63
N GLU A 27 -12.73 4.22 -2.34
CA GLU A 27 -12.90 4.69 -0.96
C GLU A 27 -13.77 3.74 -0.10
N PHE A 28 -14.79 3.11 -0.68
CA PHE A 28 -15.58 2.08 0.00
C PHE A 28 -14.74 0.84 0.33
N HIS A 29 -13.82 0.45 -0.57
CA HIS A 29 -12.86 -0.61 -0.30
C HIS A 29 -12.01 -0.28 0.93
N HIS A 30 -11.48 0.96 1.04
CA HIS A 30 -10.72 1.38 2.23
C HIS A 30 -11.53 1.22 3.52
N ALA A 31 -12.80 1.63 3.53
CA ALA A 31 -13.67 1.46 4.69
C ALA A 31 -13.86 -0.03 5.06
N GLY A 32 -14.07 -0.90 4.06
CA GLY A 32 -14.21 -2.35 4.26
C GLY A 32 -12.91 -3.02 4.72
N ALA A 33 -11.77 -2.65 4.15
CA ALA A 33 -10.46 -3.18 4.54
C ALA A 33 -10.12 -2.76 5.98
N LEU A 34 -10.32 -1.49 6.33
CA LEU A 34 -10.10 -0.99 7.69
C LEU A 34 -10.99 -1.68 8.73
N TYR A 35 -12.22 -2.08 8.37
CA TYR A 35 -13.08 -2.87 9.25
C TYR A 35 -12.40 -4.19 9.67
N TRP A 36 -11.75 -4.89 8.76
CA TRP A 36 -11.04 -6.14 9.05
C TRP A 36 -9.70 -5.90 9.74
N LEU A 37 -8.90 -4.96 9.25
CA LEU A 37 -7.59 -4.64 9.80
C LEU A 37 -7.69 -4.16 11.26
N ASN A 38 -8.72 -3.38 11.61
CA ASN A 38 -8.96 -2.94 12.99
C ASN A 38 -9.42 -4.07 13.93
N ARG A 39 -9.65 -5.29 13.44
CA ARG A 39 -9.93 -6.49 14.25
C ARG A 39 -8.74 -7.44 14.35
N ASN A 40 -7.69 -7.23 13.56
CA ASN A 40 -6.48 -8.03 13.63
C ASN A 40 -5.71 -7.72 14.93
N GLN A 41 -5.49 -8.74 15.76
CA GLN A 41 -4.89 -8.57 17.09
C GLN A 41 -3.41 -8.16 17.02
N LYS A 42 -2.65 -8.73 16.09
CA LYS A 42 -1.24 -8.38 15.88
C LYS A 42 -1.08 -6.92 15.45
N LEU A 43 -1.93 -6.43 14.53
CA LEU A 43 -1.96 -5.00 14.18
C LEU A 43 -2.31 -4.11 15.37
N LYS A 44 -3.25 -4.52 16.24
CA LYS A 44 -3.57 -3.75 17.46
C LYS A 44 -2.38 -3.67 18.40
N ALA A 45 -1.73 -4.80 18.65
CA ALA A 45 -0.57 -4.89 19.53
C ALA A 45 0.58 -3.99 19.03
N LEU A 46 0.93 -4.08 17.73
CA LEU A 46 1.92 -3.17 17.12
C LEU A 46 1.53 -1.70 17.27
N LYS A 47 0.26 -1.36 17.01
CA LYS A 47 -0.24 0.03 17.14
C LYS A 47 -0.18 0.56 18.58
N SER A 48 -0.20 -0.32 19.59
CA SER A 48 -0.07 0.03 21.00
C SER A 48 1.37 -0.02 21.54
N SER A 49 2.32 -0.53 20.77
CA SER A 49 3.74 -0.62 21.15
C SER A 49 4.46 0.74 20.97
N ASP A 50 5.79 0.69 20.83
CA ASP A 50 6.68 1.77 20.46
C ASP A 50 6.42 2.33 19.05
N GLU A 51 7.11 3.42 18.72
CA GLU A 51 6.87 4.16 17.49
C GLU A 51 7.34 3.42 16.22
N HIS A 52 8.38 2.59 16.29
CA HIS A 52 8.85 1.79 15.17
C HIS A 52 7.85 0.67 14.84
N ALA A 53 7.34 -0.02 15.87
CA ALA A 53 6.27 -1.00 15.71
C ALA A 53 4.99 -0.39 15.11
N ARG A 54 4.63 0.83 15.51
CA ARG A 54 3.51 1.59 14.91
C ARG A 54 3.75 1.87 13.43
N MET A 55 4.96 2.31 13.06
CA MET A 55 5.32 2.54 11.65
C MET A 55 5.23 1.25 10.83
N LEU A 56 5.65 0.11 11.38
CA LEU A 56 5.50 -1.18 10.71
C LEU A 56 4.02 -1.49 10.42
N ALA A 57 3.15 -1.29 11.42
CA ALA A 57 1.71 -1.47 11.26
C ALA A 57 1.09 -0.51 10.23
N GLU A 58 1.57 0.74 10.17
CA GLU A 58 1.15 1.73 9.16
C GLU A 58 1.53 1.29 7.74
N ILE A 59 2.76 0.80 7.53
CA ILE A 59 3.23 0.32 6.24
C ILE A 59 2.40 -0.87 5.75
N PHE A 60 2.21 -1.90 6.57
CA PHE A 60 1.41 -3.06 6.18
C PHE A 60 -0.05 -2.69 5.90
N THR A 61 -0.62 -1.81 6.73
CA THR A 61 -1.97 -1.26 6.49
C THR A 61 -2.01 -0.60 5.12
N TYR A 62 -1.08 0.31 4.84
CA TYR A 62 -1.01 1.07 3.60
C TYR A 62 -0.86 0.18 2.36
N PHE A 63 0.11 -0.75 2.35
CA PHE A 63 0.33 -1.61 1.19
C PHE A 63 -0.88 -2.50 0.88
N VAL A 64 -1.56 -3.02 1.91
CA VAL A 64 -2.79 -3.80 1.74
C VAL A 64 -3.93 -2.93 1.22
N THR A 65 -4.21 -1.80 1.87
CA THR A 65 -5.37 -0.97 1.53
C THR A 65 -5.19 -0.32 0.16
N GLU A 66 -4.07 0.34 -0.09
CA GLU A 66 -3.80 1.00 -1.37
C GLU A 66 -3.54 0.00 -2.49
N GLY A 67 -2.87 -1.12 -2.21
CA GLY A 67 -2.61 -2.12 -3.24
C GLY A 67 -3.88 -2.72 -3.81
N LEU A 68 -4.76 -3.20 -2.95
CA LEU A 68 -6.04 -3.79 -3.35
C LEU A 68 -6.97 -2.73 -3.97
N ALA A 69 -7.06 -1.54 -3.38
CA ALA A 69 -7.91 -0.46 -3.87
C ALA A 69 -7.49 0.00 -5.28
N ASN A 70 -6.18 0.22 -5.48
CA ASN A 70 -5.65 0.67 -6.77
C ASN A 70 -5.74 -0.42 -7.85
N TRP A 71 -5.53 -1.69 -7.51
CA TRP A 71 -5.60 -2.77 -8.51
C TRP A 71 -7.03 -3.11 -8.92
N TYR A 72 -7.94 -3.32 -7.97
CA TYR A 72 -9.29 -3.85 -8.28
C TYR A 72 -10.33 -2.77 -8.61
N PHE A 73 -10.19 -1.56 -8.06
CA PHE A 73 -11.26 -0.54 -8.15
C PHE A 73 -10.85 0.70 -8.92
N SER A 74 -9.55 0.99 -9.01
CA SER A 74 -9.06 2.16 -9.71
C SER A 74 -7.82 1.85 -10.56
N LEU A 75 -7.90 0.78 -11.35
CA LEU A 75 -6.81 0.32 -12.22
C LEU A 75 -6.37 1.38 -13.24
N SER A 76 -7.27 2.31 -13.60
CA SER A 76 -6.94 3.51 -14.39
C SER A 76 -5.91 4.42 -13.72
N ARG A 77 -5.71 4.33 -12.40
CA ARG A 77 -4.61 5.01 -11.69
C ARG A 77 -3.27 4.33 -11.92
N LEU A 78 -3.27 3.06 -12.33
CA LEU A 78 -2.08 2.25 -12.57
C LEU A 78 -1.81 1.99 -14.06
N LYS A 79 -2.81 2.19 -14.92
CA LYS A 79 -2.72 1.97 -16.37
C LYS A 79 -2.80 3.28 -17.14
N LEU A 80 -2.14 3.28 -18.30
CA LEU A 80 -2.20 4.36 -19.28
C LEU A 80 -3.64 4.53 -19.76
N LEU A 81 -4.31 5.61 -19.36
CA LEU A 81 -5.49 6.09 -20.06
C LEU A 81 -5.03 7.10 -21.12
N PRO A 82 -5.60 7.08 -22.34
CA PRO A 82 -5.44 8.16 -23.29
C PRO A 82 -5.88 9.48 -22.63
N ASP A 83 -5.25 10.58 -23.01
CA ASP A 83 -5.67 11.97 -22.72
C ASP A 83 -5.13 12.66 -21.45
N VAL A 84 -4.20 12.04 -20.69
CA VAL A 84 -3.46 12.74 -19.61
C VAL A 84 -1.95 12.49 -19.70
N GLU A 85 -1.26 13.20 -20.61
CA GLU A 85 0.16 13.01 -20.94
C GLU A 85 1.09 12.98 -19.71
N ASN A 86 0.92 13.94 -18.79
CA ASN A 86 1.74 14.06 -17.57
C ASN A 86 1.63 12.83 -16.66
N ARG A 87 0.43 12.24 -16.57
CA ARG A 87 0.17 11.04 -15.77
C ARG A 87 0.80 9.80 -16.41
N MET A 88 0.74 9.71 -17.74
CA MET A 88 1.35 8.63 -18.50
C MET A 88 2.88 8.62 -18.34
N GLU A 89 3.51 9.79 -18.40
CA GLU A 89 4.95 9.92 -18.17
C GLU A 89 5.33 9.52 -16.74
N ARG A 90 4.54 9.95 -15.74
CA ARG A 90 4.78 9.55 -14.35
C ARG A 90 4.68 8.03 -14.16
N ILE A 91 3.65 7.38 -14.71
CA ILE A 91 3.51 5.92 -14.62
C ILE A 91 4.71 5.23 -15.27
N LYS A 92 5.12 5.64 -16.49
CA LYS A 92 6.29 5.07 -17.17
C LYS A 92 7.57 5.20 -16.34
N ARG A 93 7.83 6.39 -15.77
CA ARG A 93 8.97 6.59 -14.86
C ARG A 93 8.90 5.66 -13.65
N LEU A 94 7.73 5.52 -13.04
CA LEU A 94 7.54 4.63 -11.89
C LEU A 94 7.74 3.14 -12.24
N GLU A 95 7.38 2.70 -13.46
CA GLU A 95 7.73 1.35 -13.94
C GLU A 95 9.24 1.16 -14.02
N GLU A 96 9.97 2.13 -14.58
CA GLU A 96 11.42 2.09 -14.69
C GLU A 96 12.12 2.17 -13.32
N GLU A 97 11.55 2.94 -12.39
CA GLU A 97 12.03 3.13 -11.02
C GLU A 97 11.64 1.98 -10.08
N MET A 98 10.82 1.02 -10.52
CA MET A 98 10.27 -0.04 -9.65
C MET A 98 11.33 -0.79 -8.83
N PRO A 99 12.50 -1.21 -9.39
CA PRO A 99 13.55 -1.83 -8.59
C PRO A 99 14.10 -0.92 -7.48
N GLN A 100 14.18 0.39 -7.73
CA GLN A 100 14.61 1.35 -6.73
C GLN A 100 13.54 1.58 -5.66
N LEU A 101 12.25 1.60 -6.04
CA LEU A 101 11.15 1.67 -5.09
C LEU A 101 11.10 0.45 -4.15
N ILE A 102 11.41 -0.74 -4.66
CA ILE A 102 11.59 -1.95 -3.84
C ILE A 102 12.72 -1.75 -2.84
N LYS A 103 13.92 -1.33 -3.28
CA LYS A 103 15.06 -1.07 -2.39
C LYS A 103 14.75 -0.02 -1.33
N THR A 104 14.05 1.06 -1.70
CA THR A 104 13.63 2.09 -0.74
C THR A 104 12.63 1.54 0.28
N THR A 105 11.75 0.62 -0.14
CA THR A 105 10.83 -0.07 0.78
C THR A 105 11.60 -1.01 1.72
N GLU A 106 12.61 -1.74 1.22
CA GLU A 106 13.48 -2.59 2.04
C GLU A 106 14.23 -1.76 3.08
N GLN A 107 14.84 -0.65 2.67
CA GLN A 107 15.54 0.27 3.56
C GLN A 107 14.62 0.80 4.67
N LEU A 108 13.39 1.19 4.31
CA LEU A 108 12.40 1.65 5.28
C LEU A 108 12.07 0.55 6.31
N LEU A 109 11.85 -0.68 5.85
CA LEU A 109 11.56 -1.83 6.72
C LEU A 109 12.75 -2.21 7.59
N GLU A 110 13.97 -2.15 7.05
CA GLU A 110 15.21 -2.41 7.79
C GLU A 110 15.41 -1.37 8.90
N TRP A 111 15.27 -0.08 8.58
CA TRP A 111 15.35 1.01 9.57
C TRP A 111 14.36 0.82 10.73
N ILE A 112 13.14 0.37 10.42
CA ILE A 112 12.11 0.08 11.41
C ILE A 112 12.50 -1.10 12.28
N CYS A 113 12.88 -2.23 11.68
CA CYS A 113 13.20 -3.44 12.43
C CYS A 113 14.46 -3.31 13.29
N GLU A 114 15.42 -2.48 12.88
CA GLU A 114 16.71 -2.32 13.57
C GLU A 114 16.76 -1.10 14.49
N HIS A 115 15.75 -0.24 14.45
CA HIS A 115 15.75 1.06 15.12
C HIS A 115 16.98 1.89 14.76
N HIS A 116 17.45 1.78 13.51
CA HIS A 116 18.66 2.44 13.05
C HIS A 116 18.52 3.96 12.98
N GLU A 117 17.36 4.41 12.52
CA GLU A 117 17.10 5.83 12.28
C GLU A 117 16.07 6.40 13.26
N PRO A 118 16.14 7.71 13.54
CA PRO A 118 15.09 8.44 14.22
C PRO A 118 13.73 8.25 13.54
N ILE A 119 12.67 8.25 14.34
CA ILE A 119 11.32 7.98 13.85
C ILE A 119 10.86 9.04 12.84
N GLU A 120 11.36 10.27 12.96
CA GLU A 120 11.08 11.38 12.06
C GLU A 120 11.60 11.11 10.65
N ASP A 121 12.79 10.51 10.53
CA ASP A 121 13.41 10.18 9.24
C ASP A 121 12.70 8.99 8.58
N ILE A 122 12.32 7.99 9.37
CA ILE A 122 11.48 6.87 8.94
C ILE A 122 10.14 7.41 8.40
N ARG A 123 9.50 8.32 9.14
CA ARG A 123 8.23 8.93 8.75
C ARG A 123 8.38 9.80 7.50
N ALA A 124 9.48 10.56 7.38
CA ALA A 124 9.77 11.37 6.20
C ALA A 124 9.94 10.48 4.95
N LEU A 125 10.68 9.37 5.07
CA LEU A 125 10.85 8.42 3.99
C LEU A 125 9.53 7.78 3.60
N PHE A 126 8.73 7.34 4.57
CA PHE A 126 7.40 6.79 4.31
C PHE A 126 6.47 7.81 3.63
N ASN A 127 6.46 9.06 4.10
CA ASN A 127 5.68 10.14 3.49
C ASN A 127 6.12 10.44 2.05
N SER A 128 7.42 10.31 1.74
CA SER A 128 7.90 10.47 0.36
C SER A 128 7.35 9.42 -0.60
N LEU A 129 6.99 8.23 -0.08
CA LEU A 129 6.32 7.18 -0.84
C LEU A 129 4.80 7.35 -0.86
N SER A 130 4.19 7.75 0.26
CA SER A 130 2.74 7.72 0.45
C SER A 130 2.01 9.00 0.05
N MET A 131 2.71 10.13 -0.02
CA MET A 131 2.13 11.40 -0.42
C MET A 131 2.57 11.80 -1.82
N ASP A 132 1.66 12.44 -2.57
CA ASP A 132 2.01 13.04 -3.85
C ASP A 132 2.63 14.41 -3.63
N THR A 133 3.96 14.45 -3.57
CA THR A 133 4.73 15.71 -3.51
C THR A 133 4.97 16.32 -4.90
N SER A 134 4.61 15.59 -5.96
CA SER A 134 4.89 15.94 -7.35
C SER A 134 3.73 16.63 -8.08
N GLY A 135 2.51 16.49 -7.54
CA GLY A 135 1.28 17.05 -8.12
C GLY A 135 0.72 16.24 -9.30
N TYR A 136 1.28 15.05 -9.59
CA TYR A 136 0.84 14.17 -10.69
C TYR A 136 -0.37 13.27 -10.33
N GLY A 137 -0.86 13.34 -9.09
CA GLY A 137 -2.02 12.61 -8.58
C GLY A 137 -1.77 11.13 -8.27
N ILE A 138 -0.51 10.67 -8.29
CA ILE A 138 -0.14 9.28 -7.98
C ILE A 138 1.15 9.25 -7.12
N PRO A 139 1.03 9.04 -5.80
CA PRO A 139 2.16 8.71 -4.94
C PRO A 139 2.88 7.43 -5.39
N ALA A 140 4.20 7.37 -5.23
CA ALA A 140 5.00 6.21 -5.66
C ALA A 140 4.58 4.91 -4.95
N GLY A 141 4.18 5.00 -3.68
CA GLY A 141 3.69 3.87 -2.90
C GLY A 141 2.31 3.36 -3.33
N HIS A 142 1.41 4.24 -3.81
CA HIS A 142 0.12 3.80 -4.39
C HIS A 142 0.37 2.98 -5.65
N PHE A 143 1.29 3.46 -6.49
CA PHE A 143 1.74 2.73 -7.67
C PHE A 143 2.37 1.39 -7.29
N LEU A 144 3.35 1.40 -6.39
CA LEU A 144 4.11 0.21 -6.02
C LEU A 144 3.20 -0.87 -5.42
N SER A 145 2.41 -0.52 -4.41
CA SER A 145 1.48 -1.46 -3.76
C SER A 145 0.47 -2.03 -4.75
N GLY A 146 -0.10 -1.19 -5.63
CA GLY A 146 -1.03 -1.62 -6.67
C GLY A 146 -0.38 -2.56 -7.69
N ARG A 147 0.88 -2.29 -8.08
CA ARG A 147 1.65 -3.16 -8.97
C ARG A 147 2.02 -4.48 -8.33
N MET A 148 2.37 -4.50 -7.04
CA MET A 148 2.62 -5.75 -6.30
C MET A 148 1.36 -6.64 -6.28
N VAL A 149 0.19 -6.06 -6.01
CA VAL A 149 -1.09 -6.78 -6.12
C VAL A 149 -1.35 -7.26 -7.55
N GLY A 150 -1.06 -6.45 -8.55
CA GLY A 150 -1.18 -6.86 -9.95
C GLY A 150 -0.26 -8.01 -10.33
N ILE A 151 0.96 -8.06 -9.82
CA ILE A 151 1.87 -9.19 -10.02
C ILE A 151 1.29 -10.46 -9.37
N MET A 152 0.71 -10.35 -8.18
CA MET A 152 0.02 -11.48 -7.53
C MET A 152 -1.19 -11.96 -8.35
N ASP A 153 -2.12 -11.07 -8.72
CA ASP A 153 -3.39 -11.41 -9.40
C ASP A 153 -3.19 -11.93 -10.83
N ASN A 154 -2.06 -11.59 -11.48
CA ASN A 154 -1.70 -12.11 -12.81
C ASN A 154 -0.77 -13.34 -12.77
N SER A 155 -0.57 -13.92 -11.59
CA SER A 155 0.28 -15.11 -11.38
C SER A 155 -0.55 -16.34 -11.01
N ASN A 156 0.06 -17.33 -10.35
CA ASN A 156 -0.62 -18.52 -9.85
C ASN A 156 -1.21 -18.36 -8.43
N VAL A 157 -1.17 -17.15 -7.85
CA VAL A 157 -1.84 -16.84 -6.57
C VAL A 157 -3.33 -16.68 -6.82
N SER A 158 -4.17 -17.35 -6.02
CA SER A 158 -5.62 -17.20 -6.14
C SER A 158 -6.08 -15.82 -5.66
N ARG A 159 -7.19 -15.32 -6.23
CA ARG A 159 -7.75 -14.04 -5.82
C ARG A 159 -8.18 -14.05 -4.35
N GLU A 160 -8.65 -15.19 -3.87
CA GLU A 160 -9.03 -15.41 -2.47
C GLU A 160 -7.83 -15.19 -1.54
N GLU A 161 -6.66 -15.73 -1.87
CA GLU A 161 -5.42 -15.50 -1.11
C GLU A 161 -5.03 -14.02 -1.05
N ILE A 162 -5.21 -13.29 -2.16
CA ILE A 162 -4.93 -11.85 -2.24
C ILE A 162 -5.91 -11.05 -1.38
N ILE A 163 -7.21 -11.38 -1.44
CA ILE A 163 -8.24 -10.69 -0.64
C ILE A 163 -8.04 -10.97 0.86
N GLU A 164 -7.63 -12.18 1.25
CA GLU A 164 -7.37 -12.54 2.64
C GLU A 164 -6.25 -11.70 3.30
N LEU A 165 -5.46 -10.95 2.54
CA LEU A 165 -4.50 -9.97 3.08
C LEU A 165 -5.18 -8.90 3.94
N VAL A 166 -6.47 -8.59 3.75
CA VAL A 166 -7.18 -7.65 4.65
C VAL A 166 -7.38 -8.21 6.07
N LYS A 167 -7.31 -9.54 6.23
CA LYS A 167 -7.36 -10.23 7.53
C LYS A 167 -5.96 -10.63 8.01
N HIS A 168 -5.06 -10.93 7.07
CA HIS A 168 -3.68 -11.39 7.31
C HIS A 168 -2.66 -10.46 6.65
N PRO A 169 -2.59 -9.17 7.05
CA PRO A 169 -1.81 -8.15 6.34
C PRO A 169 -0.31 -8.43 6.30
N PHE A 170 0.22 -9.09 7.33
CA PHE A 170 1.65 -9.42 7.42
C PHE A 170 2.13 -10.43 6.38
N ASN A 171 1.20 -11.13 5.70
CA ASN A 171 1.53 -12.03 4.61
C ASN A 171 1.75 -11.30 3.27
N PHE A 172 1.52 -9.98 3.19
CA PHE A 172 1.55 -9.23 1.93
C PHE A 172 2.88 -9.41 1.18
N PHE A 173 4.00 -9.14 1.84
CA PHE A 173 5.31 -9.22 1.19
C PHE A 173 5.71 -10.66 0.87
N ASP A 174 5.33 -11.63 1.71
CA ASP A 174 5.59 -13.05 1.43
C ASP A 174 4.80 -13.55 0.22
N LEU A 175 3.52 -13.19 0.14
CA LEU A 175 2.67 -13.58 -0.98
C LEU A 175 3.19 -12.98 -2.28
N TYR A 176 3.61 -11.71 -2.25
CA TYR A 176 4.27 -11.06 -3.37
C TYR A 176 5.57 -11.77 -3.77
N ASN A 177 6.46 -12.04 -2.81
CA ASN A 177 7.78 -12.63 -3.09
C ASN A 177 7.73 -14.05 -3.69
N LYS A 178 6.63 -14.78 -3.49
CA LYS A 178 6.43 -16.10 -4.13
C LYS A 178 6.41 -16.02 -5.65
N VAL A 179 5.93 -14.90 -6.21
CA VAL A 179 5.61 -14.78 -7.63
C VAL A 179 6.27 -13.60 -8.34
N ALA A 180 6.87 -12.68 -7.57
CA ALA A 180 7.61 -11.57 -8.12
C ALA A 180 8.83 -12.04 -8.94
N PRO A 181 9.15 -11.38 -10.06
CA PRO A 181 10.42 -11.55 -10.76
C PRO A 181 11.63 -11.25 -9.85
N GLU A 182 12.74 -11.98 -10.03
CA GLU A 182 13.93 -11.89 -9.17
C GLU A 182 14.48 -10.46 -9.02
N ASN A 183 14.43 -9.64 -10.07
CA ASN A 183 14.95 -8.27 -10.05
C ASN A 183 14.08 -7.28 -9.25
N ILE A 184 12.90 -7.69 -8.80
CA ILE A 184 11.97 -6.88 -8.00
C ILE A 184 11.41 -7.64 -6.80
N LYS A 185 12.06 -8.74 -6.37
CA LYS A 185 11.79 -9.39 -5.09
C LYS A 185 12.37 -8.56 -3.94
N LEU A 186 11.71 -8.62 -2.78
CA LEU A 186 12.30 -8.19 -1.52
C LEU A 186 13.32 -9.23 -1.03
N ASN A 187 14.28 -8.78 -0.25
CA ASN A 187 15.31 -9.58 0.38
C ASN A 187 14.66 -10.57 1.36
N ALA A 188 14.88 -11.87 1.13
CA ALA A 188 14.28 -12.93 1.95
C ALA A 188 14.72 -12.88 3.43
N ALA A 189 15.98 -12.51 3.70
CA ALA A 189 16.48 -12.41 5.07
C ALA A 189 15.81 -11.24 5.83
N LEU A 190 15.53 -10.14 5.13
CA LEU A 190 14.75 -9.04 5.69
C LEU A 190 13.31 -9.47 6.01
N LEU A 191 12.66 -10.25 5.14
CA LEU A 191 11.31 -10.76 5.41
C LEU A 191 11.25 -11.67 6.64
N GLU A 192 12.25 -12.56 6.84
CA GLU A 192 12.36 -13.36 8.07
C GLU A 192 12.55 -12.48 9.31
N LYS A 193 13.35 -11.41 9.20
CA LYS A 193 13.55 -10.46 10.28
C LYS A 193 12.26 -9.73 10.64
N ILE A 194 11.51 -9.29 9.64
CA ILE A 194 10.20 -8.64 9.84
C ILE A 194 9.24 -9.59 10.55
N ARG A 195 9.15 -10.86 10.13
CA ARG A 195 8.34 -11.88 10.84
C ARG A 195 8.72 -11.97 12.31
N SER A 196 10.02 -12.13 12.57
CA SER A 196 10.54 -12.26 13.93
C SER A 196 10.19 -11.04 14.79
N LYS A 197 10.30 -9.82 14.23
CA LYS A 197 9.93 -8.58 14.91
C LYS A 197 8.43 -8.44 15.15
N ILE A 198 7.59 -8.89 14.23
CA ILE A 198 6.14 -8.92 14.42
C ILE A 198 5.78 -9.85 15.58
N GLU A 199 6.37 -11.05 15.66
CA GLU A 199 6.11 -11.92 16.82
C GLU A 199 6.60 -11.25 18.11
N GLU A 200 7.84 -10.76 18.16
CA GLU A 200 8.42 -10.08 19.33
C GLU A 200 7.55 -8.93 19.87
N TRP A 201 6.99 -8.11 18.98
CA TRP A 201 6.18 -6.95 19.36
C TRP A 201 4.70 -7.25 19.58
N THR A 202 4.26 -8.49 19.35
CA THR A 202 2.84 -8.87 19.49
C THR A 202 2.58 -9.98 20.49
N GLU A 203 3.63 -10.56 21.09
CA GLU A 203 3.59 -11.36 22.32
C GLU A 203 3.26 -10.52 23.57
#